data_AF-A0A2V6GSJ8-F1
#
_entry.id   AF-A0A2V6GSJ8-F1
#
_cell.length_a   1.000
_cell.length_b   1.000
_cell.length_c   1.000
_cell.angle_alpha   90.00
_cell.angle_beta   90.00
_cell.angle_gamma   90.00
#
_symmetry.space_group_name_H-M   'P 1'
#
loop_
_entity.id
_entity.type
_entity.pdbx_description
1 polymer ?
#
loop_
_entity_poly.entity_id
_entity_poly.type
_entity_poly.pdbx_seq_one_letter_code
_entity_poly.pdbx_strand_id
1 'polypeptide(L)'
;MRVRDGKIHADRPQILTPEHFSRLLLEGFGEKAKRYANQLREHGHNMAVLRYGFQFRKTDVTERMFRDPIESVIARTKSHVQHRDEPLSAIIQGVDEAWEVCLLKFTIDMIERSSGG
;
A
#
# COMPACT_ATOMS: atom_id res chain seq x y z
N MET A 1 17.13 -11.73 2.03
CA MET A 1 16.03 -10.80 2.41
C MET A 1 15.82 -9.80 1.28
N ARG A 2 14.56 -9.51 0.94
CA ARG A 2 14.23 -8.57 -0.13
C ARG A 2 13.60 -7.31 0.46
N VAL A 3 14.13 -6.15 0.10
CA VAL A 3 13.59 -4.85 0.49
C VAL A 3 13.15 -4.12 -0.77
N ARG A 4 11.93 -3.60 -0.73
CA ARG A 4 11.38 -2.76 -1.79
C ARG A 4 11.15 -1.36 -1.25
N ASP A 5 11.55 -0.37 -2.02
CA ASP A 5 11.37 1.05 -1.74
C ASP A 5 10.60 1.66 -2.91
N GLY A 6 9.70 2.60 -2.64
CA GLY A 6 8.87 3.22 -3.65
C GLY A 6 7.81 4.12 -3.02
N LYS A 7 6.97 4.71 -3.87
CA LYS A 7 5.92 5.64 -3.43
C LYS A 7 4.53 5.07 -3.69
N ILE A 8 3.63 5.35 -2.77
CA ILE A 8 2.20 5.11 -2.92
C ILE A 8 1.52 6.47 -2.93
N HIS A 9 0.78 6.72 -4.01
CA HIS A 9 -0.09 7.88 -4.13
C HIS A 9 -1.52 7.48 -3.81
N ALA A 10 -2.26 8.35 -3.12
CA ALA A 10 -3.66 8.15 -2.79
C ALA A 10 -4.42 9.48 -3.01
N ASP A 11 -5.11 9.58 -4.14
CA ASP A 11 -5.83 10.80 -4.53
C ASP A 11 -7.34 10.64 -4.41
N ARG A 12 -8.04 11.61 -3.80
CA ARG A 12 -9.51 11.64 -3.77
C ARG A 12 -10.05 11.92 -5.19
N PRO A 13 -10.94 11.10 -5.76
CA PRO A 13 -11.43 11.30 -7.11
C PRO A 13 -12.52 12.37 -7.09
N GLN A 14 -12.56 13.18 -8.14
CA GLN A 14 -13.52 14.28 -8.21
C GLN A 14 -14.86 13.87 -8.83
N ILE A 15 -14.91 12.89 -9.75
CA ILE A 15 -16.11 12.19 -10.25
C ILE A 15 -15.60 10.97 -11.05
N LEU A 16 -16.03 9.75 -10.73
CA LEU A 16 -15.75 8.54 -11.52
C LEU A 16 -17.01 7.67 -11.60
N THR A 17 -17.26 7.06 -12.76
CA THR A 17 -18.29 6.02 -12.90
C THR A 17 -17.85 4.73 -12.18
N PRO A 18 -18.79 3.98 -11.56
CA PRO A 18 -18.48 2.76 -10.80
C PRO A 18 -17.65 1.72 -11.57
N GLU A 19 -17.80 1.64 -12.90
CA GLU A 19 -17.07 0.68 -13.73
C GLU A 19 -15.60 1.08 -13.99
N HIS A 20 -15.30 2.37 -14.09
CA HIS A 20 -13.93 2.89 -14.28
C HIS A 20 -13.13 2.92 -12.97
N PHE A 21 -13.84 2.90 -11.84
CA PHE A 21 -13.29 2.96 -10.50
C PHE A 21 -12.31 1.81 -10.22
N SER A 22 -12.71 0.56 -10.44
CA SER A 22 -11.90 -0.62 -10.07
C SER A 22 -10.58 -0.74 -10.84
N ARG A 23 -10.55 -0.30 -12.10
CA ARG A 23 -9.38 -0.41 -12.97
C ARG A 23 -8.33 0.66 -12.65
N LEU A 24 -8.75 1.85 -12.25
CA LEU A 24 -7.86 2.96 -11.91
C LEU A 24 -7.34 2.89 -10.48
N LEU A 25 -8.13 2.35 -9.55
CA LEU A 25 -7.74 2.23 -8.13
C LEU A 25 -6.46 1.41 -7.91
N LEU A 26 -6.15 0.45 -8.79
CA LEU A 26 -5.12 -0.57 -8.58
C LEU A 26 -4.09 -0.57 -9.71
N GLU A 27 -3.86 0.61 -10.31
CA GLU A 27 -2.85 0.78 -11.33
C GLU A 27 -1.45 0.48 -10.76
N GLY A 28 -0.73 -0.45 -11.40
CA GLY A 28 0.59 -0.89 -10.93
C GLY A 28 0.57 -1.95 -9.82
N PHE A 29 -0.60 -2.43 -9.40
CA PHE A 29 -0.74 -3.57 -8.49
C PHE A 29 -1.00 -4.88 -9.24
N GLY A 30 -0.42 -5.97 -8.76
CA GLY A 30 -0.61 -7.31 -9.30
C GLY A 30 -1.93 -7.97 -8.91
N GLU A 31 -2.17 -9.14 -9.51
CA GLU A 31 -3.46 -9.84 -9.46
C GLU A 31 -3.91 -10.23 -8.03
N LYS A 32 -2.95 -10.57 -7.17
CA LYS A 32 -3.24 -10.91 -5.76
C LYS A 32 -3.85 -9.72 -5.01
N ALA A 33 -3.33 -8.51 -5.23
CA ALA A 33 -3.86 -7.29 -4.62
C ALA A 33 -5.24 -6.93 -5.19
N LYS A 34 -5.46 -7.12 -6.49
CA LYS A 34 -6.78 -6.94 -7.13
C LYS A 34 -7.84 -7.86 -6.54
N ARG A 35 -7.51 -9.14 -6.37
CA ARG A 35 -8.40 -10.10 -5.70
C ARG A 35 -8.72 -9.69 -4.27
N TYR A 36 -7.71 -9.28 -3.50
CA TYR A 36 -7.92 -8.81 -2.13
C TYR A 36 -8.87 -7.60 -2.07
N ALA A 37 -8.69 -6.62 -2.96
CA ALA A 37 -9.57 -5.47 -3.06
C ALA A 37 -11.02 -5.88 -3.39
N ASN A 38 -11.20 -6.81 -4.33
CA ASN A 38 -12.54 -7.30 -4.70
C ASN A 38 -13.21 -8.03 -3.53
N GLN A 39 -12.47 -8.87 -2.80
CA GLN A 39 -13.00 -9.53 -1.60
C GLN A 39 -13.41 -8.52 -0.52
N LEU A 40 -12.63 -7.46 -0.32
CA LEU A 40 -12.96 -6.40 0.63
C LEU A 40 -14.27 -5.67 0.26
N ARG A 41 -14.55 -5.51 -1.05
CA ARG A 41 -15.80 -4.93 -1.54
C ARG A 41 -17.01 -5.82 -1.28
N GLU A 42 -16.86 -7.12 -1.48
CA GLU A 42 -17.95 -8.11 -1.33
C GLU A 42 -18.35 -8.28 0.15
N HIS A 43 -17.39 -8.23 1.07
CA HIS A 43 -17.62 -8.45 2.51
C HIS A 43 -17.85 -7.13 3.27
N GLY A 44 -18.42 -6.13 2.57
CA GLY A 44 -18.43 -4.71 2.90
C GLY A 44 -18.86 -4.32 4.33
N HIS A 45 -17.92 -4.32 5.27
CA HIS A 45 -18.07 -3.66 6.55
C HIS A 45 -17.52 -2.22 6.58
N ASN A 46 -16.60 -1.85 5.68
CA ASN A 46 -16.04 -0.50 5.61
C ASN A 46 -16.21 0.16 4.24
N MET A 47 -17.44 0.56 3.95
CA MET A 47 -17.80 1.40 2.80
C MET A 47 -17.04 2.75 2.78
N ALA A 48 -16.39 3.17 3.87
CA ALA A 48 -15.65 4.45 3.94
C ALA A 48 -14.52 4.52 2.90
N VAL A 49 -13.68 3.49 2.80
CA VAL A 49 -12.57 3.44 1.82
C VAL A 49 -13.11 3.50 0.38
N LEU A 50 -14.20 2.78 0.12
CA LEU A 50 -14.86 2.76 -1.20
C LEU A 50 -15.59 4.08 -1.52
N ARG A 51 -16.09 4.80 -0.51
CA ARG A 51 -16.73 6.13 -0.68
C ARG A 51 -15.73 7.24 -0.95
N TYR A 52 -14.49 7.09 -0.50
CA TYR A 52 -13.44 8.10 -0.70
C TYR A 52 -12.73 7.99 -2.05
N GLY A 53 -12.80 6.85 -2.72
CA GLY A 53 -12.39 6.69 -4.12
C GLY A 53 -10.91 6.86 -4.46
N PHE A 54 -10.04 6.53 -3.52
CA PHE A 54 -8.61 6.78 -3.64
C PHE A 54 -7.90 6.03 -4.76
N GLN A 55 -7.42 6.73 -5.78
CA GLN A 55 -6.55 6.09 -6.78
C GLN A 55 -5.22 5.70 -6.15
N PHE A 56 -4.93 4.39 -6.04
CA PHE A 56 -3.63 3.92 -5.60
C PHE A 56 -2.72 3.74 -6.81
N ARG A 57 -1.62 4.49 -6.82
CA ARG A 57 -0.54 4.29 -7.79
C ARG A 57 0.74 3.93 -7.07
N LYS A 58 1.37 2.86 -7.53
CA LYS A 58 2.69 2.43 -7.07
C LYS A 58 3.75 2.91 -8.07
N THR A 59 4.63 3.83 -7.66
CA THR A 59 5.70 4.37 -8.52
C THR A 59 7.08 4.17 -7.91
N ASP A 60 8.11 4.31 -8.75
CA ASP A 60 9.51 4.35 -8.33
C ASP A 60 9.98 3.13 -7.55
N VAL A 61 9.38 1.96 -7.84
CA VAL A 61 9.69 0.73 -7.10
C VAL A 61 11.10 0.27 -7.44
N THR A 62 11.95 0.27 -6.43
CA THR A 62 13.29 -0.32 -6.49
C THR A 62 13.36 -1.54 -5.59
N GLU A 63 14.04 -2.59 -6.06
CA GLU A 63 14.24 -3.83 -5.32
C GLU A 63 15.71 -4.01 -4.96
N ARG A 64 15.99 -4.38 -3.71
CA ARG A 64 17.33 -4.72 -3.23
C ARG A 64 17.32 -6.04 -2.47
N MET A 65 18.32 -6.86 -2.76
CA MET A 65 18.53 -8.16 -2.11
C MET A 65 19.68 -8.08 -1.12
N PHE A 66 19.40 -8.47 0.12
CA PHE A 66 20.36 -8.52 1.22
C PHE A 66 20.61 -9.97 1.63
N ARG A 67 21.86 -10.29 1.99
CA ARG A 67 22.26 -11.62 2.49
C ARG A 67 22.37 -11.66 4.02
N ASP A 68 21.89 -10.63 4.69
CA ASP A 68 21.92 -10.49 6.15
C ASP A 68 20.65 -11.06 6.83
N PRO A 69 20.71 -11.34 8.14
CA PRO A 69 19.54 -11.64 8.96
C PRO A 69 18.48 -10.53 8.90
N ILE A 70 17.21 -10.90 9.07
CA ILE A 70 16.08 -9.97 8.96
C ILE A 70 16.19 -8.79 9.94
N GLU A 71 16.65 -9.05 11.16
CA GLU A 71 16.80 -8.05 12.22
C GLU A 71 17.79 -6.95 11.80
N SER A 72 18.94 -7.33 11.25
CA SER A 72 19.95 -6.41 10.73
C SER A 72 19.43 -5.57 9.57
N VAL A 73 18.64 -6.18 8.68
CA VAL A 73 18.03 -5.48 7.53
C VAL A 73 16.98 -4.48 8.03
N ILE A 74 16.14 -4.86 8.99
CA ILE A 74 15.13 -3.97 9.59
C ILE A 74 15.79 -2.79 10.30
N ALA A 75 16.80 -3.02 11.13
CA ALA A 75 17.51 -1.97 11.85
C ALA A 75 18.13 -0.95 10.88
N ARG A 76 18.79 -1.44 9.82
CA ARG A 76 19.37 -0.60 8.77
C ARG A 76 18.31 0.20 8.02
N THR A 77 17.18 -0.42 7.69
CA THR A 77 16.08 0.22 6.95
C THR A 77 15.43 1.30 7.81
N LYS A 78 15.19 1.03 9.10
CA LYS A 78 14.69 2.01 10.08
C LYS A 78 15.61 3.22 10.17
N SER A 79 16.91 3.00 10.35
CA SER A 79 17.88 4.08 10.38
C SER A 79 17.84 4.89 9.09
N HIS A 80 17.84 4.24 7.91
CA HIS A 80 17.78 4.93 6.63
C HIS A 80 16.54 5.85 6.50
N VAL A 81 15.36 5.34 6.86
CA VAL A 81 14.10 6.10 6.80
C VAL A 81 14.10 7.27 7.79
N GLN A 82 14.60 7.06 9.02
CA GLN A 82 14.68 8.11 10.04
C GLN A 82 15.59 9.28 9.64
N HIS A 83 16.66 9.01 8.89
CA HIS A 83 17.59 10.05 8.44
C HIS A 83 17.09 10.84 7.21
N ARG A 84 16.07 10.34 6.50
CA ARG A 84 15.55 11.00 5.29
C ARG A 84 14.66 12.20 5.58
N ASP A 85 14.24 12.41 6.83
CA ASP A 85 13.33 13.49 7.26
C ASP A 85 12.11 13.64 6.32
N GLU A 86 11.59 12.51 5.83
CA GLU A 86 10.42 12.44 4.96
C GLU A 86 9.19 12.13 5.83
N PRO A 87 8.40 13.15 6.25
CA PRO A 87 7.14 12.93 6.94
C PRO A 87 6.23 12.17 5.97
N LEU A 88 5.60 11.08 6.42
CA LEU A 88 4.84 10.09 5.63
C LEU A 88 5.65 8.89 5.10
N SER A 89 6.79 8.57 5.72
CA SER A 89 7.48 7.29 5.48
C SER A 89 6.93 6.17 6.36
N ALA A 90 6.83 4.96 5.81
CA ALA A 90 6.43 3.75 6.55
C ALA A 90 7.29 2.54 6.16
N ILE A 91 7.55 1.66 7.11
CA ILE A 91 8.23 0.37 6.88
C ILE A 91 7.23 -0.74 7.10
N ILE A 92 7.03 -1.56 6.08
CA ILE A 92 6.08 -2.69 6.11
C ILE A 92 6.89 -3.99 6.04
N GLN A 93 6.74 -4.83 7.06
CA GLN A 93 7.26 -6.19 7.08
C GLN A 93 6.13 -7.15 6.70
N GLY A 94 6.37 -8.00 5.71
CA GLY A 94 5.36 -8.95 5.23
C GLY A 94 5.98 -10.10 4.43
N VAL A 95 5.11 -10.96 3.91
CA VAL A 95 5.51 -12.08 3.05
C VAL A 95 5.87 -11.55 1.68
N ASP A 96 7.01 -11.99 1.15
CA ASP A 96 7.55 -11.49 -0.11
C ASP A 96 6.57 -11.63 -1.27
N GLU A 97 5.91 -12.77 -1.41
CA GLU A 97 4.98 -13.03 -2.51
C GLU A 97 3.67 -12.25 -2.46
N ALA A 98 3.36 -11.64 -1.32
CA ALA A 98 2.12 -10.92 -1.06
C ALA A 98 2.39 -9.45 -0.69
N TRP A 99 3.58 -8.93 -1.01
CA TRP A 99 3.98 -7.57 -0.62
C TRP A 99 3.01 -6.49 -1.11
N GLU A 100 2.45 -6.63 -2.31
CA GLU A 100 1.46 -5.69 -2.86
C GLU A 100 0.13 -5.73 -2.09
N VAL A 101 -0.25 -6.90 -1.58
CA VAL A 101 -1.41 -7.05 -0.69
C VAL A 101 -1.12 -6.37 0.65
N CYS A 102 0.10 -6.51 1.19
CA CYS A 102 0.51 -5.83 2.41
C CYS A 102 0.44 -4.30 2.27
N LEU A 103 0.89 -3.76 1.12
CA LEU A 103 0.78 -2.33 0.83
C LEU A 103 -0.68 -1.87 0.80
N LEU A 104 -1.52 -2.57 0.03
CA LEU A 104 -2.93 -2.21 -0.11
C LEU A 104 -3.67 -2.27 1.24
N LYS A 105 -3.44 -3.35 2.01
CA LYS A 105 -4.01 -3.50 3.35
C LYS A 105 -3.56 -2.36 4.27
N PHE A 106 -2.27 -2.03 4.30
CA PHE A 106 -1.75 -0.95 5.14
C PHE A 106 -2.42 0.38 4.83
N THR A 107 -2.59 0.71 3.55
CA THR A 107 -3.24 1.95 3.15
C THR A 107 -4.71 1.98 3.55
N ILE A 108 -5.43 0.86 3.39
CA ILE A 108 -6.81 0.69 3.87
C ILE A 108 -6.89 0.91 5.38
N ASP A 109 -6.06 0.20 6.16
CA ASP A 109 -6.02 0.31 7.62
C ASP A 109 -5.76 1.77 8.07
N MET A 110 -4.87 2.48 7.37
CA MET A 110 -4.55 3.88 7.66
C MET A 110 -5.75 4.80 7.42
N ILE A 111 -6.47 4.61 6.30
CA ILE A 111 -7.66 5.40 5.98
C ILE A 111 -8.76 5.14 7.02
N GLU A 112 -9.01 3.87 7.36
CA GLU A 112 -10.03 3.50 8.35
C GLU A 112 -9.78 4.18 9.69
N ARG A 113 -8.53 4.14 10.18
CA ARG A 113 -8.12 4.81 11.43
C ARG A 113 -8.25 6.33 11.37
N SER A 114 -8.04 6.92 10.20
CA SER A 114 -8.10 8.38 10.01
C SER A 114 -9.54 8.89 9.84
N SER A 115 -10.47 8.04 9.40
CA SER A 115 -11.87 8.39 9.14
C SER A 115 -12.82 8.22 10.34
N GLY A 116 -12.36 7.60 11.42
CA GLY A 116 -13.13 7.38 12.66
C GLY A 116 -13.05 8.53 13.69
N GLY A 117 -12.75 9.75 13.24
CA GLY A 117 -12.76 10.97 14.05
C GLY A 117 -14.02 11.79 13.89
#